data_AF-A0A7W0U6C6-F1
#
_entry.id   AF-A0A7W0U6C6-F1
#
_cell.length_a   1.000
_cell.length_b   1.000
_cell.length_c   1.000
_cell.angle_alpha   90.00
_cell.angle_beta   90.00
_cell.angle_gamma   90.00
#
_symmetry.space_group_name_H-M   'P 1'
#
loop_
_entity.id
_entity.type
_entity.pdbx_description
1 polymer ?
#
loop_
_entity_poly.entity_id
_entity_poly.type
_entity_poly.pdbx_seq_one_letter_code
_entity_poly.pdbx_strand_id
1 'polypeptide(L)'
;MRHLFGPNGKPETESYAEAIETPAADYRFRVRVAKTDWVGYIADCACAIDYDNFKSAVAARQGPARASVYGEVWASLRRPHRQS
;
A
#
# COMPACT_ATOMS: atom_id res chain seq x y z
N MET A 1 -4.51 -24.97 15.46
CA MET A 1 -5.59 -23.97 15.62
C MET A 1 -5.07 -22.89 16.57
N ARG A 2 -4.51 -21.79 16.04
CA ARG A 2 -4.13 -20.60 16.81
C ARG A 2 -4.99 -19.47 16.28
N HIS A 3 -5.89 -18.97 17.11
CA HIS A 3 -6.76 -17.85 16.78
C HIS A 3 -5.93 -16.57 16.80
N LEU A 4 -5.75 -15.95 15.63
CA LEU A 4 -5.17 -14.62 15.47
C LEU A 4 -6.31 -13.61 15.57
N PHE A 5 -6.77 -13.35 16.79
CA PHE A 5 -7.63 -12.21 17.03
C PHE A 5 -6.83 -10.93 16.76
N GLY A 6 -7.30 -10.07 15.86
CA GLY A 6 -6.84 -8.68 15.82
C GLY A 6 -7.12 -8.00 17.17
N PRO A 7 -6.47 -6.85 17.48
CA PRO A 7 -6.52 -6.23 18.81
C PRO A 7 -7.93 -5.87 19.33
N ASN A 8 -8.97 -5.96 18.49
CA ASN A 8 -10.37 -5.69 18.81
C ASN A 8 -11.29 -6.92 18.77
N GLY A 9 -10.77 -8.16 18.68
CA GLY A 9 -11.59 -9.37 18.78
C GLY A 9 -12.60 -9.60 17.63
N LYS A 10 -12.44 -8.92 16.49
CA LYS A 10 -13.30 -9.13 15.32
C LYS A 10 -12.90 -10.42 14.55
N PRO A 11 -13.88 -11.20 14.06
CA PRO A 11 -13.62 -12.40 13.26
C PRO A 11 -12.95 -12.06 11.91
N GLU A 12 -12.08 -12.95 11.43
CA GLU A 12 -11.23 -12.82 10.23
C GLU A 12 -11.99 -12.61 8.89
N THR A 13 -13.32 -12.61 8.90
CA THR A 13 -14.19 -12.59 7.71
C THR A 13 -14.91 -11.26 7.46
N GLU A 14 -14.74 -10.24 8.30
CA GLU A 14 -15.35 -8.93 8.08
C GLU A 14 -14.43 -8.04 7.23
N SER A 15 -14.94 -7.60 6.07
CA SER A 15 -14.27 -6.59 5.24
C SER A 15 -13.96 -5.35 6.08
N TYR A 16 -12.71 -4.88 6.04
CA TYR A 16 -12.25 -3.69 6.77
C TYR A 16 -13.00 -2.41 6.40
N ALA A 17 -13.63 -2.38 5.22
CA ALA A 17 -14.53 -1.32 4.78
C ALA A 17 -15.27 -1.73 3.50
N GLU A 18 -16.47 -1.21 3.30
CA GLU A 18 -17.17 -1.29 2.00
C GLU A 18 -16.60 -0.24 1.04
N ALA A 19 -16.40 -0.63 -0.23
CA ALA A 19 -15.96 0.28 -1.28
C ALA A 19 -17.11 1.20 -1.70
N ILE A 20 -16.91 2.50 -1.53
CA ILE A 20 -17.81 3.56 -1.97
C ILE A 20 -17.38 3.98 -3.37
N GLU A 21 -18.32 3.93 -4.31
CA GLU A 21 -18.11 4.39 -5.67
C GLU A 21 -18.59 5.83 -5.86
N THR A 22 -17.73 6.66 -6.43
CA THR A 22 -17.98 8.07 -6.77
C THR A 22 -17.45 8.34 -8.19
N PRO A 23 -18.23 8.05 -9.25
CA PRO A 23 -17.73 8.04 -10.63
C PRO A 23 -17.13 9.35 -11.13
N ALA A 24 -17.60 10.48 -10.61
CA ALA A 24 -17.16 11.82 -11.00
C ALA A 24 -15.91 12.33 -10.24
N ALA A 25 -15.37 11.56 -9.30
CA ALA A 25 -14.19 11.96 -8.53
C ALA A 25 -12.90 11.42 -9.14
N ASP A 26 -11.80 12.16 -8.95
CA ASP A 26 -10.44 11.76 -9.39
C ASP A 26 -10.07 10.34 -8.93
N TYR A 27 -10.50 9.98 -7.72
CA TYR A 27 -10.46 8.62 -7.20
C TYR A 27 -11.88 8.05 -7.15
N ARG A 28 -12.23 7.25 -8.17
CA ARG A 28 -13.56 6.65 -8.35
C ARG A 28 -13.97 5.77 -7.18
N PHE A 29 -13.04 4.98 -6.64
CA PHE A 29 -13.32 4.05 -5.54
C PHE A 29 -12.57 4.51 -4.30
N ARG A 30 -13.25 4.48 -3.16
CA ARG A 30 -12.69 4.83 -1.85
C ARG A 30 -13.32 3.99 -0.76
N VAL A 31 -12.69 3.93 0.40
CA VAL A 31 -13.20 3.25 1.59
C VAL A 31 -13.25 4.19 2.77
N ARG A 32 -14.15 3.94 3.72
CA ARG A 32 -14.13 4.58 5.05
C ARG A 32 -13.76 3.52 6.08
N VAL A 33 -12.70 3.76 6.82
CA VAL A 33 -12.17 2.84 7.84
C VAL A 33 -12.05 3.57 9.17
N ALA A 34 -12.26 2.84 10.27
CA ALA A 34 -11.97 3.37 11.59
C ALA A 34 -10.46 3.60 11.75
N LYS A 35 -10.07 4.69 12.41
CA LYS A 35 -8.65 5.01 12.62
C LYS A 35 -7.89 3.88 13.33
N THR A 36 -8.53 3.20 14.28
CA THR A 36 -7.95 2.07 15.00
C THR A 36 -7.63 0.90 14.08
N ASP A 37 -8.55 0.58 13.17
CA ASP A 37 -8.37 -0.53 12.23
C ASP A 37 -7.30 -0.19 11.20
N TRP A 38 -7.23 1.08 10.77
CA TRP A 38 -6.15 1.58 9.91
C TRP A 38 -4.77 1.46 10.57
N VAL A 39 -4.66 1.80 11.86
CA VAL A 39 -3.40 1.67 12.61
C VAL A 39 -2.96 0.20 12.69
N GLY A 40 -3.88 -0.72 13.00
CA GLY A 40 -3.59 -2.16 13.01
C GLY A 40 -3.10 -2.65 11.67
N TYR A 41 -3.83 -2.33 10.60
CA TYR A 41 -3.45 -2.70 9.24
C TYR A 41 -2.05 -2.19 8.83
N ILE A 42 -1.75 -0.93 9.11
CA ILE A 42 -0.42 -0.35 8.79
C ILE A 42 0.69 -1.01 9.62
N ALA A 43 0.44 -1.32 10.89
CA ALA A 43 1.41 -2.04 11.71
C ALA A 43 1.71 -3.43 11.14
N ASP A 44 0.67 -4.17 10.74
CA ASP A 44 0.83 -5.49 10.12
C ASP A 44 1.57 -5.40 8.78
N CYS A 45 1.23 -4.43 7.93
CA CYS A 45 1.96 -4.19 6.68
C CYS A 45 3.43 -3.88 6.91
N ALA A 46 3.76 -3.06 7.91
CA ALA A 46 5.14 -2.72 8.25
C ALA A 46 5.91 -3.97 8.72
N CYS A 47 5.31 -4.81 9.55
CA CYS A 47 5.90 -6.08 9.99
C CYS A 47 6.09 -7.07 8.83
N ALA A 48 5.24 -7.00 7.81
CA ALA A 48 5.31 -7.86 6.63
C ALA A 48 6.33 -7.40 5.57
N ILE A 49 7.00 -6.25 5.76
CA ILE A 49 8.07 -5.83 4.85
C ILE A 49 9.26 -6.78 5.02
N ASP A 50 9.45 -7.62 4.00
CA ASP A 50 10.45 -8.69 3.97
C ASP A 50 11.63 -8.37 3.04
N TYR A 51 11.89 -7.07 2.82
CA TYR A 51 12.97 -6.59 1.97
C TYR A 51 13.67 -5.38 2.58
N ASP A 52 15.00 -5.35 2.45
CA ASP A 52 15.80 -4.22 2.94
C ASP A 52 15.68 -2.99 2.04
N ASN A 53 15.61 -3.20 0.73
CA ASN A 53 15.54 -2.13 -0.27
C ASN A 53 14.55 -2.48 -1.38
N PHE A 54 13.51 -1.65 -1.49
CA PHE A 54 12.46 -1.80 -2.50
C PHE A 54 13.00 -1.98 -3.92
N LYS A 55 14.01 -1.20 -4.33
CA LYS A 55 14.53 -1.24 -5.71
C LYS A 55 15.21 -2.56 -6.01
N SER A 56 16.06 -3.02 -5.10
CA SER A 56 16.72 -4.32 -5.20
C SER A 56 15.70 -5.47 -5.16
N ALA A 57 14.69 -5.36 -4.31
CA ALA A 57 13.61 -6.34 -4.20
C ALA A 57 12.78 -6.44 -5.48
N VAL A 58 12.45 -5.31 -6.12
CA VAL A 58 11.75 -5.32 -7.42
C VAL A 58 12.63 -5.96 -8.49
N ALA A 59 13.92 -5.59 -8.58
CA ALA A 59 14.81 -6.20 -9.56
C ALA A 59 14.92 -7.72 -9.39
N ALA A 60 15.01 -8.19 -8.13
CA ALA A 60 15.11 -9.61 -7.81
C ALA A 60 13.79 -10.39 -8.03
N ARG A 61 12.64 -9.82 -7.64
CA ARG A 61 11.33 -10.51 -7.67
C ARG A 61 10.56 -10.33 -8.96
N GLN A 62 10.72 -9.18 -9.63
CA GLN A 62 9.94 -8.78 -10.81
C GLN A 62 10.82 -8.47 -12.03
N GLY A 63 12.14 -8.58 -11.89
CA GLY A 63 13.09 -8.45 -12.97
C GLY A 63 13.60 -7.02 -13.22
N PRO A 64 14.73 -6.89 -13.93
CA PRO A 64 15.42 -5.62 -14.14
C PRO A 64 14.60 -4.63 -14.99
N ALA A 65 13.80 -5.12 -15.94
CA ALA A 65 12.95 -4.26 -16.78
C ALA A 65 11.93 -3.48 -15.94
N ARG A 66 11.25 -4.16 -14.99
CA ARG A 66 10.30 -3.52 -14.08
C ARG A 66 10.99 -2.53 -13.15
N ALA A 67 12.17 -2.89 -12.63
CA ALA A 67 12.97 -2.02 -11.78
C ALA A 67 13.41 -0.75 -12.52
N SER A 68 13.78 -0.84 -13.79
CA SER A 68 14.15 0.33 -14.63
C SER A 68 13.00 1.32 -14.75
N VAL A 69 11.80 0.83 -15.09
CA VAL A 69 10.60 1.68 -15.22
C VAL A 69 10.31 2.43 -13.92
N TYR A 70 10.35 1.76 -12.77
CA TYR A 70 10.17 2.43 -11.47
C TYR A 70 11.30 3.42 -11.15
N GLY A 71 12.54 3.11 -11.58
CA GLY A 71 13.67 4.03 -11.49
C GLY A 71 13.43 5.34 -12.26
N GLU A 72 12.88 5.27 -13.47
CA GLU A 72 12.55 6.43 -14.31
C GLU A 72 11.43 7.29 -13.72
N VAL A 73 10.38 6.66 -13.18
CA VAL A 73 9.30 7.37 -12.47
C VAL A 73 9.88 8.14 -11.29
N TRP A 74 10.70 7.48 -10.46
CA TRP A 74 11.34 8.13 -9.32
C TRP A 74 12.27 9.26 -9.77
N ALA A 75 13.05 9.05 -10.83
CA ALA A 75 13.93 10.09 -11.37
C ALA A 75 13.14 11.32 -11.82
N SER A 76 11.96 11.12 -12.40
CA SER A 76 11.05 12.20 -12.82
C SER A 76 10.55 13.02 -11.63
N LEU A 77 10.17 12.37 -10.52
CA LEU A 77 9.73 13.05 -9.29
C LEU A 77 10.84 13.88 -8.62
N ARG A 78 12.10 13.46 -8.76
CA ARG A 78 13.26 14.19 -8.21
C ARG A 78 13.72 15.35 -9.10
N ARG A 79 13.28 15.43 -10.35
CA ARG A 79 13.69 16.53 -11.23
C ARG A 79 13.07 17.83 -10.70
N PRO A 80 13.87 18.88 -10.46
CA PRO A 80 13.34 20.17 -10.12
C PRO A 80 12.38 20.62 -11.22
N HIS A 81 11.12 20.81 -10.86
CA HIS A 81 10.15 21.43 -11.75
C HIS A 81 10.54 22.92 -11.78
N ARG A 82 11.24 23.36 -12.84
CA ARG A 82 11.38 24.79 -13.10
C ARG A 82 9.98 25.33 -13.32
N GLN A 83 9.47 26.07 -12.34
CA GLN A 83 8.31 26.93 -12.54
C GLN A 83 8.80 28.09 -13.42
N SER A 84 8.18 28.23 -14.60
CA SER A 84 8.38 29.36 -15.49
C SER A 84 7.36 30.46 -15.21
#